data_AF-A0A8T4CT81-F1
#
_entry.id   AF-A0A8T4CT81-F1
#
_cell.length_a   1.000
_cell.length_b   1.000
_cell.length_c   1.000
_cell.angle_alpha   90.00
_cell.angle_beta   90.00
_cell.angle_gamma   90.00
#
_symmetry.space_group_name_H-M   'P 1'
#
loop_
_entity.id
_entity.type
_entity.pdbx_description
1 polymer ?
#
loop_
_entity_poly.entity_id
_entity_poly.type
_entity_poly.pdbx_seq_one_letter_code
_entity_poly.pdbx_strand_id
1 'polypeptide(L)'
;MFTYSQLYRYDWRLAGKAPVARPSVVDTLKNMGHFPKKEEWITGRKGAFESFASNLDAGYLVVGELSQFKVWDWSVPTEYRFSMACHPDWPHTNELRGAFDFFPYESIWNASEYFDLYGVSKYPALVVYGRSLQVAIGGTEWLAFNPAIALSLGWSLSEDGLFRWINSAGKTMVESIWWQDGPMDRQPPKNNELTGEGWLVVVSQEAQLSILHHCSPIVFMRAVKRCFNDNNESFNDFSIDTLAWTN
;
A
#
# COMPACT_ATOMS: atom_id res chain seq x y z
N MET A 1 15.82 -1.44 -38.08
CA MET A 1 14.42 -1.24 -37.62
C MET A 1 14.13 -2.35 -36.63
N PHE A 2 14.33 -2.12 -35.34
CA PHE A 2 14.06 -3.13 -34.31
C PHE A 2 12.56 -3.10 -34.01
N THR A 3 11.84 -4.12 -34.47
CA THR A 3 10.48 -4.40 -34.05
C THR A 3 10.52 -4.84 -32.59
N TYR A 4 10.27 -3.91 -31.67
CA TYR A 4 9.89 -4.28 -30.30
C TYR A 4 8.52 -4.93 -30.37
N SER A 5 8.46 -6.26 -30.48
CA SER A 5 7.26 -6.99 -30.10
C SER A 5 7.07 -6.75 -28.60
N GLN A 6 6.12 -5.89 -28.21
CA GLN A 6 5.71 -5.77 -26.82
C GLN A 6 5.00 -7.08 -26.42
N LEU A 7 5.79 -8.07 -26.00
CA LEU A 7 5.29 -9.25 -25.32
C LEU A 7 4.79 -8.78 -23.94
N TYR A 8 3.50 -8.46 -23.86
CA TYR A 8 2.84 -8.23 -22.58
C TYR A 8 3.01 -9.48 -21.72
N ARG A 9 3.60 -9.33 -20.54
CA ARG A 9 3.79 -10.43 -19.60
C ARG A 9 2.47 -10.72 -18.87
N TYR A 10 2.29 -11.99 -18.49
CA TYR A 10 1.18 -12.45 -17.66
C TYR A 10 1.68 -12.62 -16.22
N ASP A 11 1.10 -11.88 -15.27
CA ASP A 11 1.45 -12.03 -13.87
C ASP A 11 0.53 -13.07 -13.22
N TRP A 12 0.99 -14.33 -13.21
CA TRP A 12 0.19 -15.47 -12.77
C TRP A 12 -0.23 -15.39 -11.29
N ARG A 13 0.48 -14.63 -10.46
CA ARG A 13 0.19 -14.54 -9.03
C ARG A 13 -1.06 -13.71 -8.75
N LEU A 14 -1.26 -12.65 -9.52
CA LEU A 14 -2.38 -11.72 -9.38
C LEU A 14 -3.49 -11.96 -10.40
N ALA A 15 -3.19 -12.64 -11.50
CA ALA A 15 -4.18 -12.98 -12.50
C ALA A 15 -5.34 -13.82 -11.91
N GLY A 16 -6.57 -13.38 -12.19
CA GLY A 16 -7.79 -14.05 -11.73
C GLY A 16 -8.08 -13.87 -10.23
N LYS A 17 -7.26 -13.12 -9.49
CA LYS A 17 -7.58 -12.71 -8.11
C LYS A 17 -8.57 -11.55 -8.15
N ALA A 18 -9.38 -11.45 -7.11
CA ALA A 18 -10.32 -10.35 -6.90
C ALA A 18 -10.09 -9.76 -5.50
N PRO A 19 -10.31 -8.44 -5.32
CA PRO A 19 -10.19 -7.82 -4.02
C PRO A 19 -11.31 -8.31 -3.09
N VAL A 20 -11.01 -8.33 -1.79
CA VAL A 20 -12.03 -8.50 -0.75
C VAL A 20 -12.75 -7.18 -0.46
N ALA A 21 -13.85 -7.24 0.28
CA ALA A 21 -14.47 -6.02 0.79
C ALA A 21 -13.50 -5.26 1.72
N ARG A 22 -13.55 -3.91 1.68
CA ARG A 22 -12.74 -3.06 2.56
C ARG A 22 -12.88 -3.49 4.03
N PRO A 23 -11.76 -3.78 4.72
CA PRO A 23 -11.78 -4.02 6.16
C PRO A 23 -12.36 -2.81 6.92
N SER A 24 -13.18 -3.08 7.93
CA SER A 24 -13.82 -2.07 8.81
C SER A 24 -12.83 -1.05 9.38
N VAL A 25 -11.61 -1.49 9.65
CA VAL A 25 -10.53 -0.71 10.26
C VAL A 25 -9.85 0.27 9.31
N VAL A 26 -10.06 0.13 8.00
CA VAL A 26 -9.61 1.09 7.01
C VAL A 26 -10.64 2.22 6.97
N ASP A 27 -10.38 3.34 7.64
CA ASP A 27 -11.31 4.46 7.66
C ASP A 27 -11.62 4.95 6.24
N THR A 28 -12.89 5.19 5.93
CA THR A 28 -13.23 5.96 4.72
C THR A 28 -12.85 7.42 4.91
N LEU A 29 -12.86 8.20 3.83
CA LEU A 29 -13.00 9.65 3.99
C LEU A 29 -14.29 9.87 4.81
N LYS A 30 -14.16 10.36 6.06
CA LYS A 30 -15.32 10.75 6.89
C LYS A 30 -16.18 11.65 6.01
N ASN A 31 -17.49 11.35 5.92
CA ASN A 31 -18.46 12.10 5.11
C ASN A 31 -18.05 13.56 5.11
N MET A 32 -17.45 13.97 4.00
CA MET A 32 -16.95 15.32 3.77
C MET A 32 -18.21 16.14 3.61
N GLY A 33 -18.84 16.48 4.74
CA GLY A 33 -20.04 17.29 4.78
C GLY A 33 -19.73 18.52 3.97
N HIS A 34 -20.36 18.62 2.79
CA HIS A 34 -20.15 19.64 1.77
C HIS A 34 -18.81 20.39 1.91
N PHE A 35 -17.72 19.84 1.34
CA PHE A 35 -16.38 20.43 1.26
C PHE A 35 -16.32 21.88 1.82
N PRO A 36 -15.97 22.09 3.11
CA PRO A 36 -15.43 23.38 3.50
C PRO A 36 -14.20 23.56 2.61
N LYS A 37 -14.26 24.55 1.69
CA LYS A 37 -13.26 24.99 0.69
C LYS A 37 -12.14 23.97 0.37
N LYS A 38 -12.05 23.48 -0.86
CA LYS A 38 -11.09 22.42 -1.28
C LYS A 38 -9.64 22.70 -0.85
N GLU A 39 -9.27 23.96 -0.74
CA GLU A 39 -7.98 24.45 -0.23
C GLU A 39 -7.75 24.14 1.27
N GLU A 40 -8.80 24.19 2.09
CA GLU A 40 -8.75 23.80 3.51
C GLU A 40 -8.63 22.28 3.66
N TRP A 41 -9.26 21.50 2.77
CA TRP A 41 -9.12 20.04 2.77
C TRP A 41 -7.73 19.58 2.35
N ILE A 42 -7.18 20.15 1.28
CA ILE A 42 -5.87 19.75 0.76
C ILE A 42 -4.75 20.09 1.74
N THR A 43 -4.84 21.24 2.43
CA THR A 43 -3.84 21.69 3.41
C THR A 43 -4.12 21.22 4.84
N GLY A 44 -5.27 20.60 5.09
CA GLY A 44 -5.72 20.19 6.42
C GLY A 44 -4.92 19.02 6.99
N ARG A 45 -3.90 19.30 7.82
CA ARG A 45 -3.05 18.25 8.42
C ARG A 45 -3.63 17.61 9.68
N LYS A 46 -4.58 18.29 10.34
CA LYS A 46 -5.13 17.85 11.63
C LYS A 46 -5.93 16.55 11.45
N GLY A 47 -5.55 15.51 12.20
CA GLY A 47 -6.22 14.21 12.19
C GLY A 47 -6.00 13.37 10.91
N ALA A 48 -5.17 13.83 9.95
CA ALA A 48 -4.93 13.09 8.71
C ALA A 48 -4.31 11.71 8.97
N PHE A 49 -3.52 11.59 10.04
CA PHE A 49 -2.84 10.36 10.42
C PHE A 49 -3.63 9.47 11.39
N GLU A 50 -4.78 9.95 11.90
CA GLU A 50 -5.66 9.16 12.77
C GLU A 50 -6.43 8.09 11.98
N SER A 51 -6.53 8.25 10.65
CA SER A 51 -7.28 7.37 9.74
C SER A 51 -6.49 6.20 9.17
N PHE A 52 -5.25 5.98 9.64
CA PHE A 52 -4.46 4.82 9.22
C PHE A 52 -4.92 3.56 9.94
N ALA A 53 -5.00 2.45 9.20
CA ALA A 53 -5.30 1.17 9.80
C ALA A 53 -4.12 0.73 10.69
N SER A 54 -4.40 0.37 11.94
CA SER A 54 -3.37 -0.09 12.89
C SER A 54 -3.46 -1.58 13.15
N ASN A 55 -4.64 -2.09 13.48
CA ASN A 55 -4.87 -3.51 13.75
C ASN A 55 -6.15 -3.96 13.05
N LEU A 56 -6.15 -5.18 12.51
CA LEU A 56 -7.37 -5.85 12.08
C LEU A 56 -8.08 -6.49 13.27
N ASP A 57 -9.41 -6.65 13.17
CA ASP A 57 -10.27 -7.26 14.20
C ASP A 57 -9.81 -8.67 14.65
N ALA A 58 -9.02 -9.37 13.83
CA ALA A 58 -8.46 -10.69 14.13
C ALA A 58 -7.11 -10.66 14.87
N GLY A 59 -6.66 -9.50 15.38
CA GLY A 59 -5.41 -9.37 16.13
C GLY A 59 -4.15 -9.37 15.26
N TYR A 60 -4.29 -9.02 13.98
CA TYR A 60 -3.16 -8.80 13.08
C TYR A 60 -2.80 -7.32 13.05
N LEU A 61 -1.51 -7.01 13.19
CA LEU A 61 -0.99 -5.65 13.10
C LEU A 61 -0.74 -5.29 11.63
N VAL A 62 -1.15 -4.09 11.21
CA VAL A 62 -0.86 -3.56 9.88
C VAL A 62 0.55 -2.98 9.88
N VAL A 63 1.44 -3.55 9.07
CA VAL A 63 2.83 -3.10 8.90
C VAL A 63 3.06 -2.33 7.60
N GLY A 64 2.06 -2.30 6.72
CA GLY A 64 2.02 -1.36 5.63
C GLY A 64 0.62 -1.19 5.03
N GLU A 65 0.38 -0.01 4.48
CA GLU A 65 -0.88 0.39 3.86
C GLU A 65 -0.59 1.15 2.58
N LEU A 66 -1.28 0.77 1.49
CA LEU A 66 -1.38 1.52 0.25
C LEU A 66 -2.87 1.67 -0.04
N SER A 67 -3.46 2.81 0.30
CA SER A 67 -4.90 3.06 0.11
C SER A 67 -5.12 4.25 -0.82
N GLN A 68 -6.14 4.16 -1.67
CA GLN A 68 -6.63 5.24 -2.50
C GLN A 68 -8.13 5.41 -2.28
N PHE A 69 -8.57 6.65 -2.08
CA PHE A 69 -9.96 7.04 -1.98
C PHE A 69 -10.28 8.12 -3.01
N LYS A 70 -11.38 7.97 -3.74
CA LYS A 70 -11.84 8.91 -4.76
C LYS A 70 -13.26 9.36 -4.48
N VAL A 71 -13.47 10.67 -4.49
CA VAL A 71 -14.81 11.26 -4.54
C VAL A 71 -15.14 11.55 -5.99
N TRP A 72 -16.24 10.98 -6.50
CA TRP A 72 -16.67 11.13 -7.88
C TRP A 72 -17.42 12.44 -8.12
N ASP A 73 -16.77 13.56 -7.85
CA ASP A 73 -17.20 14.90 -8.31
C ASP A 73 -16.41 15.31 -9.57
N TRP A 74 -16.68 16.51 -10.11
CA TRP A 74 -15.99 17.04 -11.29
C TRP A 74 -14.46 17.19 -11.14
N SER A 75 -14.01 17.52 -9.94
CA SER A 75 -12.60 17.69 -9.59
C SER A 75 -11.88 16.41 -9.16
N VAL A 76 -12.63 15.31 -8.99
CA VAL A 76 -12.14 14.01 -8.54
C VAL A 76 -11.16 14.10 -7.33
N PRO A 77 -11.57 14.70 -6.19
CA PRO A 77 -10.79 14.71 -4.96
C PRO A 77 -10.33 13.30 -4.63
N THR A 78 -9.02 13.14 -4.55
CA THR A 78 -8.37 11.86 -4.30
C THR A 78 -7.45 11.98 -3.11
N GLU A 79 -7.57 11.05 -2.17
CA GLU A 79 -6.64 10.88 -1.06
C GLU A 79 -5.90 9.56 -1.23
N TYR A 80 -4.57 9.62 -1.13
CA TYR A 80 -3.71 8.45 -1.01
C TYR A 80 -3.17 8.38 0.41
N ARG A 81 -3.16 7.18 0.98
CA ARG A 81 -2.54 6.89 2.27
C ARG A 81 -1.47 5.84 2.08
N PHE A 82 -0.27 6.15 2.53
CA PHE A 82 0.87 5.26 2.50
C PHE A 82 1.39 5.07 3.91
N SER A 83 1.54 3.85 4.38
CA SER A 83 2.25 3.55 5.63
C SER A 83 3.18 2.38 5.44
N MET A 84 4.32 2.43 6.11
CA MET A 84 5.18 1.26 6.25
C MET A 84 5.95 1.27 7.54
N ALA A 85 6.19 0.08 8.06
CA ALA A 85 7.24 -0.18 9.02
C ALA A 85 8.59 -0.30 8.31
N CYS A 86 9.57 0.49 8.75
CA CYS A 86 10.91 0.52 8.19
C CYS A 86 11.98 0.86 9.23
N HIS A 87 13.24 0.70 8.88
CA HIS A 87 14.35 1.18 9.70
C HIS A 87 14.33 2.73 9.76
N PRO A 88 14.77 3.35 10.87
CA PRO A 88 14.86 4.81 11.01
C PRO A 88 15.70 5.51 9.93
N ASP A 89 16.67 4.80 9.36
CA ASP A 89 17.54 5.34 8.30
C ASP A 89 16.87 5.38 6.92
N TRP A 90 15.60 4.97 6.80
CA TRP A 90 14.88 5.07 5.53
C TRP A 90 14.81 6.54 5.08
N PRO A 91 15.15 6.86 3.81
CA PRO A 91 15.22 8.24 3.36
C PRO A 91 13.85 8.93 3.44
N HIS A 92 13.84 10.14 3.99
CA HIS A 92 12.70 11.03 3.86
C HIS A 92 12.64 11.57 2.43
N THR A 93 11.44 11.62 1.86
CA THR A 93 11.22 12.23 0.56
C THR A 93 10.66 13.65 0.70
N ASN A 94 11.20 14.58 -0.10
CA ASN A 94 10.69 15.94 -0.24
C ASN A 94 9.67 16.05 -1.39
N GLU A 95 9.48 14.97 -2.17
CA GLU A 95 8.51 14.89 -3.26
C GLU A 95 7.79 13.55 -3.22
N LEU A 96 6.46 13.56 -3.35
CA LEU A 96 5.65 12.34 -3.32
C LEU A 96 4.77 12.29 -4.57
N ARG A 97 5.32 11.79 -5.69
CA ARG A 97 4.60 11.68 -6.97
C ARG A 97 3.65 10.49 -6.95
N GLY A 98 4.06 9.38 -6.33
CA GLY A 98 3.24 8.20 -6.10
C GLY A 98 3.87 7.23 -5.11
N ALA A 99 3.29 6.03 -5.01
CA ALA A 99 3.74 4.99 -4.08
C ALA A 99 5.23 4.61 -4.25
N PHE A 100 5.76 4.66 -5.48
CA PHE A 100 7.16 4.36 -5.78
C PHE A 100 8.18 5.35 -5.19
N ASP A 101 7.76 6.54 -4.77
CA ASP A 101 8.64 7.49 -4.06
C ASP A 101 8.64 7.23 -2.53
N PHE A 102 7.67 6.46 -2.03
CA PHE A 102 7.49 6.19 -0.61
C PHE A 102 8.00 4.81 -0.19
N PHE A 103 7.68 3.77 -0.96
CA PHE A 103 8.04 2.38 -0.68
C PHE A 103 9.31 1.96 -1.43
N PRO A 104 10.02 0.92 -0.96
CA PRO A 104 10.99 0.22 -1.80
C PRO A 104 10.34 -0.25 -3.09
N TYR A 105 10.99 0.10 -4.21
CA TYR A 105 10.51 -0.19 -5.54
C TYR A 105 11.69 -0.34 -6.50
N GLU A 106 11.59 -1.32 -7.39
CA GLU A 106 12.40 -1.43 -8.59
C GLU A 106 11.49 -1.78 -9.77
N SER A 107 11.73 -1.15 -10.92
CA SER A 107 10.90 -1.33 -12.12
C SER A 107 10.90 -2.76 -12.68
N ILE A 108 11.88 -3.57 -12.27
CA ILE A 108 12.02 -4.97 -12.67
C ILE A 108 11.21 -5.93 -11.78
N TRP A 109 10.68 -5.47 -10.64
CA TRP A 109 9.95 -6.34 -9.71
C TRP A 109 8.54 -6.66 -10.22
N ASN A 110 8.25 -7.95 -10.34
CA ASN A 110 6.94 -8.49 -10.72
C ASN A 110 6.38 -9.35 -9.59
N ALA A 111 5.06 -9.44 -9.44
CA ALA A 111 4.46 -10.26 -8.40
C ALA A 111 4.73 -11.75 -8.65
N SER A 112 4.81 -12.18 -9.92
CA SER A 112 5.19 -13.54 -10.30
C SER A 112 6.56 -13.99 -9.76
N GLU A 113 7.48 -13.05 -9.56
CA GLU A 113 8.86 -13.27 -9.11
C GLU A 113 9.05 -12.90 -7.62
N TYR A 114 7.97 -12.57 -6.92
CA TYR A 114 8.00 -12.03 -5.56
C TYR A 114 8.85 -12.82 -4.56
N PHE A 115 8.91 -14.15 -4.68
CA PHE A 115 9.68 -14.98 -3.76
C PHE A 115 11.17 -14.62 -3.75
N ASP A 116 11.73 -14.19 -4.88
CA ASP A 116 13.15 -13.90 -5.06
C ASP A 116 13.32 -12.60 -5.86
N LEU A 117 12.86 -11.49 -5.26
CA LEU A 117 13.02 -10.17 -5.86
C LEU A 117 14.50 -9.76 -5.85
N TYR A 118 15.05 -9.54 -7.03
CA TYR A 118 16.45 -9.15 -7.19
C TYR A 118 16.77 -7.87 -6.40
N GLY A 119 17.80 -7.95 -5.56
CA GLY A 119 18.32 -6.82 -4.79
C GLY A 119 17.42 -6.32 -3.65
N VAL A 120 16.33 -7.02 -3.32
CA VAL A 120 15.35 -6.57 -2.32
C VAL A 120 15.92 -6.46 -0.90
N SER A 121 16.95 -7.26 -0.60
CA SER A 121 17.64 -7.27 0.70
C SER A 121 18.39 -5.97 1.01
N LYS A 122 18.63 -5.10 0.02
CA LYS A 122 19.29 -3.80 0.24
C LYS A 122 18.37 -2.76 0.89
N TYR A 123 17.06 -3.00 0.89
CA TYR A 123 16.08 -2.04 1.40
C TYR A 123 15.72 -2.35 2.86
N PRO A 124 15.98 -1.43 3.80
CA PRO A 124 15.70 -1.64 5.21
C PRO A 124 14.24 -1.28 5.54
N ALA A 125 13.29 -1.92 4.87
CA ALA A 125 11.85 -1.76 5.07
C ALA A 125 11.13 -3.11 5.07
N LEU A 126 10.07 -3.22 5.88
CA LEU A 126 9.31 -4.47 6.03
C LEU A 126 8.37 -4.76 4.87
N VAL A 127 8.06 -3.76 4.06
CA VAL A 127 7.18 -3.91 2.89
C VAL A 127 7.92 -3.52 1.63
N VAL A 128 7.46 -4.08 0.52
CA VAL A 128 7.93 -3.81 -0.83
C VAL A 128 6.72 -3.53 -1.70
N TYR A 129 6.87 -2.57 -2.60
CA TYR A 129 5.85 -2.20 -3.56
C TYR A 129 6.28 -2.66 -4.94
N GLY A 130 5.31 -3.13 -5.71
CA GLY A 130 5.53 -3.38 -7.12
C GLY A 130 4.43 -2.82 -7.98
N ARG A 131 4.84 -2.46 -9.18
CA ARG A 131 3.99 -1.98 -10.24
C ARG A 131 4.49 -2.62 -11.52
N SER A 132 3.77 -3.63 -11.98
CA SER A 132 4.18 -4.39 -13.15
C SER A 132 4.05 -3.51 -14.41
N LEU A 133 5.17 -2.92 -14.84
CA LEU A 133 5.25 -2.25 -16.13
C LEU A 133 5.18 -3.33 -17.22
N GLN A 134 4.39 -3.11 -18.26
CA GLN A 134 4.26 -4.04 -19.41
C GLN A 134 3.53 -5.38 -19.12
N VAL A 135 2.73 -5.45 -18.06
CA VAL A 135 1.79 -6.55 -17.79
C VAL A 135 0.37 -6.14 -18.19
N ALA A 136 -0.28 -6.91 -19.05
CA ALA A 136 -1.64 -6.62 -19.52
C ALA A 136 -2.73 -7.21 -18.61
N ILE A 137 -2.44 -8.32 -17.91
CA ILE A 137 -3.40 -9.06 -17.07
C ILE A 137 -2.75 -9.29 -15.70
N GLY A 138 -3.43 -8.88 -14.63
CA GLY A 138 -2.86 -8.86 -13.28
C GLY A 138 -1.89 -7.71 -13.04
N GLY A 139 -1.85 -6.72 -13.95
CA GLY A 139 -0.99 -5.53 -13.90
C GLY A 139 -1.46 -4.48 -12.88
N THR A 140 -1.88 -4.92 -11.70
CA THR A 140 -2.23 -4.03 -10.59
C THR A 140 -0.98 -3.65 -9.83
N GLU A 141 -1.00 -2.47 -9.22
CA GLU A 141 -0.09 -2.17 -8.13
C GLU A 141 -0.31 -3.19 -7.00
N TRP A 142 0.75 -3.53 -6.29
CA TRP A 142 0.70 -4.44 -5.15
C TRP A 142 1.63 -4.01 -4.04
N LEU A 143 1.27 -4.35 -2.80
CA LEU A 143 2.08 -4.15 -1.61
C LEU A 143 2.20 -5.49 -0.89
N ALA A 144 3.43 -5.87 -0.54
CA ALA A 144 3.71 -7.12 0.11
C ALA A 144 4.83 -7.00 1.13
N PHE A 145 4.98 -7.99 2.00
CA PHE A 145 6.09 -8.04 2.94
C PHE A 145 7.43 -8.21 2.21
N ASN A 146 8.53 -7.74 2.78
CA ASN A 146 9.84 -7.89 2.17
C ASN A 146 10.26 -9.38 2.21
N PRO A 147 10.39 -10.06 1.04
CA PRO A 147 10.67 -11.49 0.99
C PRO A 147 12.04 -11.84 1.58
N ALA A 148 13.04 -10.94 1.49
CA ALA A 148 14.35 -11.19 2.09
C ALA A 148 14.29 -11.30 3.62
N ILE A 149 13.40 -10.53 4.27
CA ILE A 149 13.20 -10.58 5.72
C ILE A 149 12.45 -11.87 6.09
N ALA A 150 11.43 -12.26 5.33
CA ALA A 150 10.71 -13.50 5.60
C ALA A 150 11.63 -14.73 5.50
N LEU A 151 12.50 -14.75 4.49
CA LEU A 151 13.51 -15.79 4.32
C LEU A 151 14.52 -15.81 5.46
N SER A 152 14.99 -14.64 5.94
CA SER A 152 15.93 -14.58 7.08
C SER A 152 15.31 -15.03 8.40
N LEU A 153 14.00 -14.88 8.55
CA LEU A 153 13.21 -15.39 9.68
C LEU A 153 12.85 -16.89 9.55
N GLY A 154 13.29 -17.55 8.48
CA GLY A 154 13.02 -18.97 8.24
C GLY A 154 11.57 -19.28 7.88
N TRP A 155 10.82 -18.28 7.40
CA TRP A 155 9.46 -18.48 6.93
C TRP A 155 9.45 -19.01 5.49
N SER A 156 8.37 -19.68 5.13
CA SER A 156 8.14 -20.19 3.78
C SER A 156 6.95 -19.48 3.15
N LEU A 157 7.04 -19.24 1.85
CA LEU A 157 5.95 -18.65 1.09
C LEU A 157 4.87 -19.72 0.91
N SER A 158 3.63 -19.39 1.26
CA SER A 158 2.47 -20.24 1.06
C SER A 158 1.97 -20.16 -0.38
N GLU A 159 1.40 -21.26 -0.87
CA GLU A 159 0.64 -21.28 -2.14
C GLU A 159 -0.75 -20.64 -2.00
N ASP A 160 -1.23 -20.51 -0.75
CA ASP A 160 -2.51 -19.90 -0.41
C ASP A 160 -2.37 -18.43 -0.03
N GLY A 161 -3.45 -17.66 -0.21
CA GLY A 161 -3.48 -16.23 0.13
C GLY A 161 -2.67 -15.35 -0.83
N LEU A 162 -2.59 -14.06 -0.52
CA LEU A 162 -1.80 -13.11 -1.31
C LEU A 162 -0.51 -12.82 -0.57
N PHE A 163 0.62 -13.23 -1.17
CA PHE A 163 1.96 -13.00 -0.61
C PHE A 163 2.11 -13.50 0.83
N ARG A 164 1.42 -14.60 1.17
CA ARG A 164 1.34 -15.13 2.52
C ARG A 164 2.61 -15.88 2.89
N TRP A 165 3.17 -15.58 4.05
CA TRP A 165 4.30 -16.31 4.64
C TRP A 165 3.83 -17.08 5.87
N ILE A 166 4.31 -18.32 6.00
CA ILE A 166 4.00 -19.23 7.11
C ILE A 166 5.28 -19.66 7.83
N ASN A 167 5.18 -19.89 9.13
CA ASN A 167 6.27 -20.49 9.91
C ASN A 167 6.36 -22.01 9.67
N SER A 168 7.34 -22.66 10.31
CA SER A 168 7.54 -24.12 10.21
C SER A 168 6.38 -24.96 10.75
N ALA A 169 5.52 -24.38 11.60
CA ALA A 169 4.29 -25.01 12.08
C ALA A 169 3.09 -24.80 11.13
N GLY A 170 3.29 -24.13 9.99
CA GLY A 170 2.24 -23.84 9.01
C GLY A 170 1.32 -22.67 9.39
N LYS A 171 1.64 -21.91 10.44
CA LYS A 171 0.84 -20.76 10.88
C LYS A 171 1.20 -19.52 10.08
N THR A 172 0.17 -18.77 9.66
CA THR A 172 0.34 -17.48 8.97
C THR A 172 1.09 -16.48 9.83
N MET A 173 2.22 -16.03 9.31
CA MET A 173 3.05 -15.00 9.92
C MET A 173 2.72 -13.65 9.32
N VAL A 174 2.64 -13.57 7.99
CA VAL A 174 2.35 -12.34 7.25
C VAL A 174 1.46 -12.64 6.07
N GLU A 175 0.59 -11.70 5.70
CA GLU A 175 -0.22 -11.77 4.48
C GLU A 175 -0.53 -10.37 3.95
N SER A 176 -0.63 -10.25 2.63
CA SER A 176 -1.21 -9.07 1.98
C SER A 176 -2.71 -9.22 1.81
N ILE A 177 -3.43 -8.13 1.97
CA ILE A 177 -4.87 -8.06 1.74
C ILE A 177 -5.14 -7.00 0.69
N TRP A 178 -5.61 -7.44 -0.48
CA TRP A 178 -6.13 -6.55 -1.51
C TRP A 178 -7.61 -6.32 -1.29
N TRP A 179 -8.01 -5.07 -1.12
CA TRP A 179 -9.39 -4.70 -0.82
C TRP A 179 -9.93 -3.63 -1.77
N GLN A 180 -11.25 -3.60 -1.89
CA GLN A 180 -11.97 -2.60 -2.68
C GLN A 180 -13.32 -2.26 -2.04
N ASP A 181 -13.72 -1.00 -2.17
CA ASP A 181 -15.01 -0.44 -1.76
C ASP A 181 -15.57 0.39 -2.93
N GLY A 182 -16.42 -0.25 -3.74
CA GLY A 182 -16.97 0.34 -4.95
C GLY A 182 -16.00 0.36 -6.14
N PRO A 183 -16.50 0.60 -7.36
CA PRO A 183 -15.69 0.53 -8.59
C PRO A 183 -14.77 1.75 -8.76
N MET A 184 -13.52 1.49 -9.14
CA MET A 184 -12.47 2.53 -9.26
C MET A 184 -12.39 3.20 -10.64
N ASP A 185 -13.14 2.66 -11.61
CA ASP A 185 -13.24 3.15 -12.99
C ASP A 185 -14.65 3.71 -13.27
N ARG A 186 -14.94 4.90 -12.73
CA ARG A 186 -16.18 5.62 -13.02
C ARG A 186 -15.94 6.91 -13.78
N GLN A 187 -16.99 7.35 -14.48
CA GLN A 187 -17.04 8.67 -15.09
C GLN A 187 -17.70 9.66 -14.11
N PRO A 188 -16.98 10.71 -13.66
CA PRO A 188 -17.56 11.77 -12.86
C PRO A 188 -18.49 12.69 -13.69
N PRO A 189 -19.46 13.38 -13.06
CA PRO A 189 -19.78 13.34 -11.64
C PRO A 189 -20.83 12.25 -11.30
N LYS A 190 -20.78 11.75 -10.07
CA LYS A 190 -21.77 10.87 -9.44
C LYS A 190 -21.99 11.34 -8.00
N ASN A 191 -22.92 12.27 -7.78
CA ASN A 191 -23.43 12.76 -6.49
C ASN A 191 -22.59 12.42 -5.24
N ASN A 192 -21.38 12.98 -5.11
CA ASN A 192 -20.46 12.77 -3.98
C ASN A 192 -20.22 11.30 -3.59
N GLU A 193 -20.32 10.38 -4.54
CA GLU A 193 -20.03 8.98 -4.30
C GLU A 193 -18.56 8.81 -4.00
N LEU A 194 -18.27 8.06 -2.94
CA LEU A 194 -16.94 7.74 -2.48
C LEU A 194 -16.64 6.29 -2.82
N THR A 195 -15.51 6.05 -3.47
CA THR A 195 -14.97 4.71 -3.65
C THR A 195 -13.55 4.64 -3.12
N GLY A 196 -13.06 3.44 -2.85
CA GLY A 196 -11.68 3.23 -2.49
C GLY A 196 -11.17 1.85 -2.85
N GLU A 197 -9.86 1.73 -2.93
CA GLU A 197 -9.17 0.46 -3.07
C GLU A 197 -7.82 0.53 -2.36
N GLY A 198 -7.24 -0.63 -2.07
CA GLY A 198 -5.91 -0.62 -1.51
C GLY A 198 -5.37 -1.99 -1.13
N TRP A 199 -4.19 -1.93 -0.54
CA TRP A 199 -3.45 -3.05 -0.02
C TRP A 199 -3.08 -2.82 1.43
N LEU A 200 -3.26 -3.85 2.25
CA LEU A 200 -2.68 -3.92 3.59
C LEU A 200 -1.64 -5.03 3.61
N VAL A 201 -0.55 -4.85 4.35
CA VAL A 201 0.35 -5.93 4.75
C VAL A 201 0.19 -6.12 6.24
N VAL A 202 -0.21 -7.33 6.66
CA VAL A 202 -0.57 -7.58 8.05
C VAL A 202 0.25 -8.72 8.63
N VAL A 203 0.67 -8.58 9.87
CA VAL A 203 1.50 -9.55 10.59
C VAL A 203 0.76 -10.09 11.81
N SER A 204 0.93 -11.38 12.09
CA SER A 204 0.42 -11.96 13.33
C SER A 204 1.23 -11.48 14.53
N GLN A 205 0.68 -11.60 15.74
CA GLN A 205 1.40 -11.26 16.97
C GLN A 205 2.74 -12.01 17.10
N GLU A 206 2.79 -13.27 16.65
CA GLU A 206 4.02 -14.08 16.67
C GLU A 206 5.06 -13.55 15.67
N ALA A 207 4.59 -13.11 14.49
CA ALA A 207 5.44 -12.49 13.49
C ALA A 207 5.99 -11.15 13.96
N GLN A 208 5.17 -10.32 14.61
CA GLN A 208 5.61 -9.08 15.24
C GLN A 208 6.79 -9.32 16.20
N LEU A 209 6.69 -10.32 17.08
CA LEU A 209 7.78 -10.63 18.02
C LEU A 209 9.06 -11.07 17.30
N SER A 210 8.93 -11.91 16.27
CA SER A 210 10.07 -12.39 15.48
C SER A 210 10.75 -11.24 14.71
N ILE A 211 9.95 -10.34 14.12
CA ILE A 211 10.42 -9.16 13.41
C ILE A 211 11.15 -8.21 14.36
N LEU A 212 10.56 -7.89 15.51
CA LEU A 212 11.18 -6.97 16.48
C LEU A 212 12.49 -7.52 17.05
N HIS A 213 12.61 -8.85 17.19
CA HIS A 213 13.86 -9.47 17.60
C HIS A 213 14.96 -9.37 16.51
N HIS A 214 14.60 -9.41 15.23
CA HIS A 214 15.55 -9.51 14.12
C HIS A 214 15.86 -8.18 13.43
N CYS A 215 14.90 -7.24 13.39
CA CYS A 215 14.94 -6.05 12.54
C CYS A 215 14.89 -4.74 13.32
N SER A 216 14.97 -4.76 14.66
CA SER A 216 14.97 -3.55 15.49
C SER A 216 16.24 -2.71 15.28
N PRO A 217 16.16 -1.35 15.26
CA PRO A 217 14.98 -0.52 15.49
C PRO A 217 14.03 -0.43 14.29
N ILE A 218 12.73 -0.25 14.56
CA ILE A 218 11.69 -0.07 13.53
C ILE A 218 10.82 1.14 13.88
N VAL A 219 10.51 1.94 12.87
CA VAL A 219 9.57 3.06 12.90
C VAL A 219 8.46 2.85 11.87
N PHE A 220 7.30 3.44 12.12
CA PHE A 220 6.24 3.59 11.13
C PHE A 220 6.38 4.93 10.46
N MET A 221 6.71 4.94 9.17
CA MET A 221 6.58 6.13 8.34
C MET A 221 5.19 6.15 7.72
N ARG A 222 4.51 7.29 7.71
CA ARG A 222 3.21 7.45 7.06
C ARG A 222 3.18 8.70 6.22
N ALA A 223 2.44 8.65 5.12
CA ALA A 223 2.20 9.79 4.26
C ALA A 223 0.75 9.84 3.80
N VAL A 224 0.18 11.05 3.84
CA VAL A 224 -1.11 11.35 3.21
C VAL A 224 -0.85 12.30 2.06
N LYS A 225 -1.31 11.94 0.87
CA LYS A 225 -1.28 12.81 -0.32
C LYS A 225 -2.71 13.09 -0.75
N ARG A 226 -3.05 14.36 -0.94
CA ARG A 226 -4.36 14.76 -1.46
C ARG A 226 -4.18 15.49 -2.77
N CYS A 227 -5.08 15.25 -3.71
CA CYS A 227 -5.13 16.00 -4.96
C CYS A 227 -6.54 16.19 -5.48
N PHE A 228 -6.73 17.23 -6.28
CA PHE A 228 -7.94 17.46 -7.07
C PHE A 228 -7.60 18.27 -8.31
N ASN A 229 -8.49 18.22 -9.32
CA ASN A 229 -8.37 18.98 -10.56
C ASN A 229 -9.39 20.13 -10.57
N ASP A 230 -8.97 21.35 -10.85
CA ASP A 230 -9.88 22.49 -11.03
C ASP A 230 -9.47 23.32 -12.25
N ASN A 231 -10.39 23.51 -13.21
CA ASN A 231 -10.21 24.38 -14.38
C ASN A 231 -8.83 24.29 -15.09
N ASN A 232 -8.32 23.07 -15.34
CA ASN A 232 -7.01 22.73 -15.92
C ASN A 232 -5.78 22.87 -14.98
N GLU A 233 -5.98 23.23 -13.72
CA GLU A 233 -4.94 23.20 -12.70
C GLU A 233 -5.10 21.96 -11.81
N SER A 234 -3.98 21.28 -11.54
CA SER A 234 -3.93 20.13 -10.64
C SER A 234 -3.31 20.56 -9.32
N PHE A 235 -4.09 20.56 -8.26
CA PHE A 235 -3.60 20.85 -6.91
C PHE A 235 -3.22 19.54 -6.23
N ASN A 236 -2.04 19.50 -5.61
CA ASN A 236 -1.63 18.39 -4.76
C ASN A 236 -0.84 18.90 -3.55
N ASP A 237 -1.04 18.29 -2.39
CA ASP A 237 -0.23 18.47 -1.18
C ASP A 237 0.00 17.11 -0.53
N PHE A 238 1.06 17.00 0.26
CA PHE A 238 1.32 15.81 1.05
C PHE A 238 1.91 16.15 2.41
N SER A 239 1.76 15.22 3.35
CA SER A 239 2.36 15.31 4.68
C SER A 239 2.92 13.96 5.08
N ILE A 240 4.07 13.97 5.75
CA ILE A 240 4.75 12.78 6.25
C ILE A 240 4.86 12.86 7.77
N ASP A 241 4.71 11.72 8.44
CA ASP A 241 5.08 11.58 9.83
C ASP A 241 5.84 10.28 10.11
N THR A 242 6.38 10.17 11.32
CA THR A 242 7.10 9.00 11.78
C THR A 242 6.72 8.70 13.23
N LEU A 243 6.39 7.45 13.52
CA LEU A 243 6.10 6.94 14.86
C LEU A 243 7.07 5.83 15.22
N ALA A 244 7.49 5.73 16.47
CA ALA A 244 8.24 4.57 16.94
C ALA A 244 7.33 3.33 16.97
N TRP A 245 7.85 2.16 16.57
CA TRP A 245 7.18 0.91 16.87
C TRP A 245 7.46 0.54 18.33
N THR A 246 6.53 0.88 19.22
CA THR A 246 6.60 0.51 20.64
C THR A 246 5.90 -0.83 20.88
N ASN A 247 6.50 -1.66 21.75
CA ASN A 247 5.90 -2.93 22.23
C ASN A 247 4.58 -2.71 22.97
#